data_AF-A0A3S3LKJ0-F1
#
_entry.id   AF-A0A3S3LKJ0-F1
#
_cell.length_a   1.000
_cell.length_b   1.000
_cell.length_c   1.000
_cell.angle_alpha   90.00
_cell.angle_beta   90.00
_cell.angle_gamma   90.00
#
_symmetry.space_group_name_H-M   'P 1'
#
loop_
_entity.id
_entity.type
_entity.pdbx_description
1 polymer ?
#
loop_
_entity_poly.entity_id
_entity_poly.type
_entity_poly.pdbx_seq_one_letter_code
_entity_poly.pdbx_strand_id
1 'polypeptide(L)' 'MTEIRHIVFDIGRVLIHYDPNLPFSRLIPDAEQRKWFFDNVCTHDWNIEQDRGRTWEEAEALLIAEHPDHAENIRN' A
#
# COMPACT_ATOMS: atom_id res chain seq x y z
N MET A 1 -3.36 -25.87 -30.43
CA MET A 1 -3.15 -25.06 -29.22
C MET A 1 -2.49 -23.77 -29.65
N THR A 2 -2.93 -22.62 -29.15
CA THR A 2 -2.30 -21.32 -29.42
C THR A 2 -0.96 -21.23 -28.70
N GLU A 3 0.05 -20.70 -29.38
CA GLU A 3 1.38 -20.46 -28.82
C GLU A 3 1.31 -19.32 -27.79
N ILE A 4 1.72 -19.58 -26.55
CA ILE A 4 1.83 -18.54 -25.51
C ILE A 4 3.16 -17.80 -25.72
N ARG A 5 3.09 -16.51 -26.03
CA ARG A 5 4.27 -15.68 -26.30
C ARG A 5 4.75 -14.87 -25.09
N HIS A 6 3.86 -14.54 -24.16
CA HIS A 6 4.15 -13.69 -23.01
C HIS A 6 3.37 -14.17 -21.79
N ILE A 7 3.98 -14.04 -20.61
CA ILE A 7 3.37 -14.32 -19.32
C ILE A 7 3.67 -13.12 -18.42
N VAL A 8 2.65 -12.63 -17.72
CA VAL A 8 2.78 -11.56 -16.74
C VAL A 8 2.57 -12.18 -15.36
N PHE A 9 3.49 -11.89 -14.44
CA PHE A 9 3.36 -12.27 -13.04
C PHE A 9 3.18 -10.99 -12.22
N ASP A 10 2.27 -11.04 -11.26
CA ASP A 10 2.33 -10.12 -10.14
C ASP A 10 3.61 -10.42 -9.32
N ILE A 11 4.14 -9.43 -8.62
CA ILE A 11 5.35 -9.59 -7.81
C ILE A 11 4.96 -10.01 -6.39
N GLY A 12 4.05 -9.25 -5.77
CA GLY A 12 3.65 -9.43 -4.38
C GLY A 12 2.83 -10.70 -4.20
N ARG A 13 3.25 -11.60 -3.30
CA ARG A 13 2.58 -12.88 -3.02
C ARG A 13 2.52 -13.87 -4.19
N VAL A 14 3.15 -13.58 -5.32
CA VAL A 14 3.34 -14.51 -6.45
C VAL A 14 4.81 -14.85 -6.63
N LEU A 15 5.68 -13.85 -6.86
CA LEU A 15 7.13 -14.08 -7.01
C LEU A 15 7.89 -13.93 -5.68
N ILE A 16 7.42 -13.04 -4.81
CA ILE A 16 8.03 -12.81 -3.49
C ILE A 16 6.98 -12.78 -2.37
N HIS A 17 7.40 -13.15 -1.17
CA HIS A 17 6.62 -12.86 0.01
C HIS A 17 6.70 -11.37 0.33
N TYR A 18 5.62 -10.64 0.08
CA TYR A 18 5.47 -9.24 0.45
C TYR A 18 4.69 -9.15 1.77
N ASP A 19 5.33 -8.56 2.79
CA ASP A 19 4.68 -8.21 4.07
C ASP A 19 4.87 -6.71 4.34
N PRO A 20 3.80 -5.90 4.28
CA PRO A 20 3.88 -4.45 4.49
C PRO A 20 4.26 -4.09 5.93
N ASN A 21 4.17 -5.02 6.89
CA ASN A 21 4.60 -4.77 8.27
C ASN A 21 6.11 -4.58 8.39
N LEU A 22 6.91 -5.21 7.52
CA LEU A 22 8.36 -5.17 7.61
C LEU A 22 8.96 -3.77 7.38
N PRO A 23 8.59 -3.02 6.32
CA PRO A 23 9.05 -1.64 6.18
C PRO A 23 8.43 -0.72 7.24
N PHE A 24 7.12 -0.85 7.49
CA PHE A 24 6.41 0.04 8.42
C PHE A 24 6.76 -0.21 9.89
N SER A 25 7.34 -1.35 10.28
CA SER A 25 7.75 -1.58 11.66
C SER A 25 8.84 -0.61 12.13
N ARG A 26 9.59 0.00 11.20
CA ARG A 26 10.59 1.03 11.52
C ARG A 26 9.96 2.41 11.71
N LEU A 27 8.84 2.67 11.02
CA LEU A 27 8.14 3.96 11.03
C LEU A 27 7.09 4.02 12.14
N ILE A 28 6.35 2.93 12.32
CA ILE A 28 5.31 2.73 13.33
C ILE A 28 5.72 1.48 14.13
N PRO A 29 6.52 1.61 15.21
CA PRO A 29 7.04 0.47 15.96
C PRO A 29 5.95 -0.35 16.65
N ASP A 30 4.94 0.33 17.19
CA ASP A 30 3.82 -0.30 17.88
C ASP A 30 2.94 -1.09 16.90
N ALA A 31 2.72 -2.37 17.21
CA ALA A 31 2.02 -3.28 16.31
C ALA A 31 0.52 -3.00 16.23
N GLU A 32 -0.11 -2.54 17.32
CA GLU A 32 -1.54 -2.22 17.32
C GLU A 32 -1.80 -0.92 16.55
N GLN A 33 -0.96 0.10 16.74
CA GLN A 33 -1.02 1.34 15.97
C GLN A 33 -0.77 1.09 14.48
N ARG A 34 0.20 0.24 14.13
CA ARG A 34 0.47 -0.11 12.73
C ARG A 34 -0.70 -0.87 12.10
N LYS A 35 -1.31 -1.79 12.85
CA LYS A 35 -2.54 -2.47 12.40
C LYS A 35 -3.66 -1.46 12.17
N TRP A 36 -3.89 -0.56 13.13
CA TRP A 36 -4.89 0.50 13.00
C TRP A 36 -4.63 1.38 11.77
N PHE A 37 -3.36 1.72 11.50
CA PHE A 37 -2.97 2.51 10.32
C PHE A 37 -3.36 1.83 9.00
N PHE A 38 -3.13 0.52 8.86
CA PHE A 38 -3.58 -0.22 7.67
C PHE A 38 -5.08 -0.45 7.61
N ASP A 39 -5.77 -0.47 8.76
CA ASP A 39 -7.23 -0.65 8.79
C ASP A 39 -8.01 0.65 8.55
N ASN A 40 -7.40 1.82 8.81
CA ASN A 40 -8.11 3.11 8.82
C ASN A 40 -7.52 4.17 7.88
N VAL A 41 -6.22 4.13 7.58
CA VAL A 41 -5.55 5.15 6.76
C VAL A 41 -5.19 4.56 5.41
N CYS A 42 -4.17 3.69 5.34
CA CYS A 42 -3.75 3.03 4.09
C CYS A 42 -4.52 1.70 3.92
N THR A 43 -5.84 1.80 3.74
CA THR A 43 -6.74 0.64 3.64
C THR A 43 -6.55 -0.16 2.36
N HIS A 44 -7.04 -1.40 2.36
CA HIS A 44 -7.00 -2.25 1.16
C HIS A 44 -7.78 -1.65 -0.01
N ASP A 45 -8.96 -1.09 0.24
CA ASP A 45 -9.78 -0.44 -0.79
C ASP A 45 -9.07 0.78 -1.37
N TRP A 46 -8.43 1.59 -0.51
CA TRP A 46 -7.58 2.68 -0.97
C TRP A 46 -6.41 2.18 -1.82
N ASN A 47 -5.78 1.07 -1.45
CA ASN A 47 -4.66 0.49 -2.22
C ASN A 47 -5.10 0.00 -3.61
N ILE A 48 -6.31 -0.57 -3.73
CA ILE A 48 -6.87 -1.02 -5.03
C ILE A 48 -6.96 0.13 -6.03
N GLU A 49 -7.23 1.36 -5.57
CA GLU A 49 -7.29 2.52 -6.47
C GLU A 49 -5.92 2.88 -7.06
N GLN A 50 -4.81 2.52 -6.40
CA GLN A 50 -3.47 2.62 -7.00
C GLN A 50 -3.32 1.66 -8.17
N ASP A 51 -3.82 0.42 -8.04
CA ASP A 51 -3.80 -0.57 -9.12
C ASP A 51 -4.67 -0.15 -10.32
N ARG A 52 -5.68 0.71 -10.08
CA ARG A 52 -6.49 1.34 -11.14
C ARG A 52 -5.80 2.52 -11.83
N GLY A 53 -4.62 2.93 -11.37
CA GLY A 53 -3.81 3.96 -12.00
C GLY A 53 -3.95 5.37 -11.40
N ARG A 54 -4.48 5.51 -10.17
CA ARG A 54 -4.45 6.78 -9.43
C ARG A 54 -2.99 7.20 -9.16
N THR A 55 -2.70 8.50 -9.27
CA THR A 55 -1.34 8.99 -9.01
C THR A 55 -1.02 8.98 -7.52
N TRP A 56 0.27 8.95 -7.18
CA TRP A 56 0.69 9.03 -5.78
C TRP A 56 0.34 10.38 -5.16
N GLU A 57 0.47 11.48 -5.91
CA GLU A 57 0.13 12.82 -5.44
C GLU A 57 -1.35 12.95 -5.06
N GLU A 58 -2.25 12.36 -5.87
CA GLU A 58 -3.68 12.32 -5.58
C GLU A 58 -3.98 11.45 -4.36
N ALA A 59 -3.33 10.29 -4.27
CA ALA A 59 -3.54 9.33 -3.18
C ALA A 59 -3.08 9.88 -1.82
N GLU A 60 -1.91 10.51 -1.79
CA GLU A 60 -1.35 11.18 -0.62
C GLU A 60 -2.20 12.38 -0.21
N ALA A 61 -2.56 13.25 -1.14
CA ALA A 61 -3.36 14.44 -0.84
C ALA A 61 -4.71 14.07 -0.20
N LEU A 62 -5.34 13.01 -0.68
CA LEU A 62 -6.59 12.48 -0.12
C LEU A 62 -6.40 12.02 1.33
N LEU A 63 -5.43 11.14 1.60
CA LEU A 63 -5.24 10.62 2.96
C LEU A 63 -4.71 11.68 3.93
N ILE A 64 -3.88 12.62 3.48
CA ILE A 64 -3.35 13.70 4.34
C ILE A 64 -4.45 14.69 4.71
N ALA A 65 -5.42 14.93 3.83
CA ALA A 65 -6.57 15.76 4.16
C ALA A 65 -7.44 15.12 5.25
N GLU A 66 -7.59 13.79 5.25
CA GLU A 66 -8.38 13.05 6.24
C GLU A 66 -7.60 12.74 7.53
N HIS A 67 -6.29 12.51 7.41
CA HIS A 67 -5.39 12.05 8.48
C HIS A 67 -4.11 12.91 8.53
N PRO A 68 -4.21 14.22 8.83
CA PRO A 68 -3.07 15.13 8.80
C PRO A 68 -1.95 14.73 9.77
N ASP A 69 -2.29 14.15 10.92
CA ASP A 69 -1.31 13.69 11.92
C ASP A 69 -0.47 12.50 11.45
N HIS A 70 -0.89 11.82 10.39
CA HIS A 70 -0.17 10.70 9.78
C HIS A 70 0.55 11.06 8.49
N ALA A 71 0.63 12.34 8.14
CA ALA A 71 1.18 12.80 6.86
C ALA A 71 2.63 12.39 6.61
N GLU A 72 3.44 12.21 7.65
CA GLU A 72 4.79 11.67 7.51
C GLU A 72 4.74 10.19 7.11
N ASN A 73 3.96 9.36 7.80
CA ASN A 73 3.82 7.95 7.49
C ASN A 73 3.18 7.68 6.13
N ILE A 74 2.31 8.57 5.64
CA ILE A 74 1.66 8.46 4.32
C ILE A 74 2.66 8.67 3.18
N ARG A 75 3.73 9.45 3.41
CA ARG A 75 4.74 9.81 2.37
C ARG A 75 5.98 8.90 2.37
N ASN A 76 6.01 7.84 3.17
CA ASN A 76 7.14 6.91 3.29
C ASN A 76 6.82 5.55 2.66
#